data_AF-X1H157-F1
#
_entry.id   AF-X1H157-F1
#
_cell.length_a   1.000
_cell.length_b   1.000
_cell.length_c   1.000
_cell.angle_alpha   90.00
_cell.angle_beta   90.00
_cell.angle_gamma   90.00
#
_symmetry.space_group_name_H-M   'P 1'
#
loop_
_entity.id
_entity.type
_entity.pdbx_description
1 polymer ?
#
loop_
_entity_poly.entity_id
_entity_poly.type
_entity_poly.pdbx_seq_one_letter_code
_entity_poly.pdbx_strand_id
1 'polypeptide(L)'
;TVHCKRDFLSVLKALHDSAEGEVLVIDAEGDRIAFVGELFALEAQRKKLAGIVVDGACRDIKGIRNINFPVYSRYITPRAGTSSNIFPAQKKVNCGGVSVSQGDIIVGDDDGIIVMSEKEAAEILDT
;
A
#
# COMPACT_ATOMS: atom_id res chain seq x y z
N THR A 1 -7.44 0.14 -1.54
CA THR A 1 -7.32 -0.04 -0.07
C THR A 1 -7.60 -1.48 0.31
N VAL A 2 -6.91 -1.99 1.33
CA VAL A 2 -7.14 -3.33 1.89
C VAL A 2 -6.84 -3.33 3.38
N HIS A 3 -7.71 -3.93 4.19
CA HIS A 3 -7.42 -4.21 5.60
C HIS A 3 -6.88 -5.64 5.70
N CYS A 4 -5.93 -5.89 6.59
CA CYS A 4 -5.38 -7.22 6.83
C CYS A 4 -4.80 -7.35 8.24
N LYS A 5 -4.70 -8.58 8.74
CA LYS A 5 -4.13 -8.85 10.06
C LYS A 5 -3.29 -10.11 10.04
N ARG A 6 -1.97 -9.94 10.14
CA ARG A 6 -0.96 -11.02 10.15
C ARG A 6 -1.04 -12.02 8.99
N ASP A 7 -1.72 -11.65 7.91
CA ASP A 7 -1.97 -12.46 6.73
C ASP A 7 -1.94 -11.55 5.49
N PHE A 8 -1.24 -11.96 4.45
CA PHE A 8 -1.05 -11.16 3.24
C PHE A 8 -1.89 -11.65 2.05
N LEU A 9 -2.76 -12.65 2.21
CA LEU A 9 -3.54 -13.18 1.09
C LEU A 9 -4.47 -12.12 0.47
N SER A 10 -5.11 -11.29 1.29
CA SER A 10 -5.90 -10.16 0.78
C SER A 10 -5.06 -9.08 0.12
N VAL A 11 -3.82 -8.89 0.55
CA VAL A 11 -2.88 -7.95 -0.10
C VAL A 11 -2.54 -8.46 -1.50
N LEU A 12 -2.26 -9.76 -1.63
CA LEU A 12 -2.01 -10.39 -2.92
C LEU A 12 -3.23 -10.30 -3.85
N LYS A 13 -4.43 -10.55 -3.32
CA LYS A 13 -5.69 -10.43 -4.06
C LYS A 13 -5.96 -8.98 -4.51
N ALA A 14 -5.77 -8.01 -3.61
CA ALA A 14 -5.92 -6.60 -3.92
C ALA A 14 -4.92 -6.15 -4.99
N LEU A 15 -3.66 -6.58 -4.88
CA LEU A 15 -2.64 -6.33 -5.90
C LEU A 15 -3.03 -6.91 -7.27
N HIS A 16 -3.56 -8.13 -7.30
CA HIS A 16 -4.05 -8.74 -8.53
C HIS A 16 -5.19 -7.91 -9.17
N ASP A 17 -6.10 -7.38 -8.35
CA ASP A 17 -7.30 -6.68 -8.80
C ASP A 17 -7.06 -5.19 -9.10
N SER A 18 -5.92 -4.61 -8.68
CA SER A 18 -5.58 -3.22 -8.95
C SER A 18 -5.41 -2.89 -10.43
N ALA A 19 -5.74 -1.66 -10.79
CA ALA A 19 -5.59 -1.10 -12.13
C ALA A 19 -4.30 -0.27 -12.28
N GLU A 20 -3.94 0.02 -13.54
CA GLU A 20 -2.82 0.92 -13.87
C GLU A 20 -3.04 2.30 -13.23
N GLY A 21 -1.98 2.88 -12.66
CA GLY A 21 -1.99 4.19 -11.99
C GLY A 21 -2.50 4.17 -10.55
N GLU A 22 -3.10 3.09 -10.05
CA GLU A 22 -3.59 3.03 -8.67
C GLU A 22 -2.45 2.92 -7.65
N VAL A 23 -2.72 3.36 -6.42
CA VAL A 23 -1.86 3.12 -5.24
C VAL A 23 -2.51 2.09 -4.34
N LEU A 24 -1.78 1.01 -4.03
CA LEU A 24 -2.25 0.00 -3.09
C LEU A 24 -1.96 0.42 -1.65
N VAL A 25 -3.01 0.85 -0.94
CA VAL A 25 -2.95 1.23 0.47
C VAL A 25 -3.39 0.07 1.36
N ILE A 26 -2.51 -0.34 2.27
CA ILE A 26 -2.66 -1.51 3.15
C ILE A 26 -2.73 -1.05 4.60
N ASP A 27 -3.87 -1.27 5.23
CA ASP A 27 -4.04 -1.15 6.68
C ASP A 27 -3.72 -2.51 7.31
N ALA A 28 -2.57 -2.55 7.99
CA ALA A 28 -2.11 -3.70 8.77
C ALA A 28 -2.04 -3.39 10.27
N GLU A 29 -2.81 -2.39 10.74
CA GLU A 29 -2.90 -1.98 12.15
C GLU A 29 -1.52 -1.64 12.79
N GLY A 30 -0.54 -1.24 11.99
CA GLY A 30 0.83 -0.98 12.45
C GLY A 30 1.59 -2.24 12.89
N ASP A 31 1.21 -3.43 12.41
CA ASP A 31 1.88 -4.69 12.76
C ASP A 31 3.34 -4.73 12.25
N ARG A 32 4.20 -5.43 12.99
CA ARG A 32 5.62 -5.64 12.70
C ARG A 32 5.90 -6.93 11.92
N ILE A 33 4.88 -7.55 11.35
CA ILE A 33 5.00 -8.62 10.38
C ILE A 33 4.99 -8.03 8.97
N ALA A 34 5.79 -8.61 8.06
CA ALA A 34 5.87 -8.16 6.69
C ALA A 34 4.66 -8.62 5.87
N PHE A 35 4.04 -7.68 5.16
CA PHE A 35 2.92 -7.93 4.24
C PHE A 35 3.33 -7.79 2.77
N VAL A 36 4.41 -7.07 2.52
CA VAL A 36 4.93 -6.75 1.17
C VAL A 36 6.41 -7.09 1.12
N GLY A 37 6.84 -7.71 0.03
CA GLY A 37 8.24 -8.02 -0.27
C GLY A 37 8.56 -7.73 -1.73
N GLU A 38 9.72 -8.22 -2.20
CA GLU A 38 10.24 -7.94 -3.54
C GLU A 38 9.24 -8.33 -4.65
N LEU A 39 8.64 -9.51 -4.54
CA LEU A 39 7.69 -10.00 -5.54
C LEU A 39 6.42 -9.14 -5.65
N PHE A 40 5.98 -8.55 -4.54
CA PHE A 40 4.80 -7.65 -4.54
C PHE A 40 5.14 -6.33 -5.24
N ALA A 41 6.32 -5.77 -4.96
CA ALA A 41 6.78 -4.55 -5.62
C ALA A 41 7.00 -4.77 -7.13
N LEU A 42 7.59 -5.92 -7.51
CA LEU A 42 7.80 -6.28 -8.91
C LEU A 42 6.48 -6.42 -9.66
N GLU A 43 5.51 -7.13 -9.08
CA GLU A 43 4.20 -7.30 -9.70
C GLU A 43 3.42 -5.98 -9.78
N ALA A 44 3.50 -5.13 -8.75
CA ALA A 44 2.91 -3.79 -8.78
C ALA A 44 3.51 -2.92 -9.88
N GLN A 45 4.84 -2.95 -10.04
CA GLN A 45 5.51 -2.27 -11.15
C GLN A 45 5.08 -2.84 -12.51
N ARG A 46 5.00 -4.17 -12.66
CA ARG A 46 4.57 -4.82 -13.91
C ARG A 46 3.15 -4.41 -14.29
N LYS A 47 2.27 -4.25 -13.30
CA LYS A 47 0.91 -3.74 -13.46
C LYS A 47 0.82 -2.21 -13.55
N LYS A 48 1.96 -1.52 -13.46
CA LYS A 48 2.08 -0.06 -13.51
C LYS A 48 1.23 0.66 -12.45
N LEU A 49 1.17 0.10 -11.24
CA LEU A 49 0.67 0.87 -10.10
C LEU A 49 1.58 2.08 -9.85
N ALA A 50 1.06 3.10 -9.19
CA ALA A 50 1.84 4.27 -8.82
C ALA A 50 2.66 4.05 -7.53
N GLY A 51 2.27 3.08 -6.68
CA GLY A 51 3.02 2.75 -5.46
C GLY A 51 2.29 1.77 -4.54
N ILE A 52 2.96 1.39 -3.45
CA ILE A 52 2.37 0.64 -2.34
C ILE A 52 2.62 1.38 -1.01
N VAL A 53 1.59 1.50 -0.18
CA VAL A 53 1.68 2.05 1.17
C VAL A 53 1.27 0.98 2.17
N VAL A 54 2.12 0.71 3.17
CA VAL A 54 1.87 -0.28 4.22
C VAL A 54 1.86 0.39 5.59
N ASP A 55 0.69 0.44 6.25
CA ASP A 55 0.60 0.72 7.68
C ASP A 55 1.03 -0.53 8.48
N GLY A 56 2.30 -0.89 8.34
CA GLY A 56 2.88 -2.13 8.84
C GLY A 56 4.31 -2.30 8.31
N ALA A 57 4.77 -3.54 8.16
CA ALA A 57 6.13 -3.83 7.74
C ALA A 57 6.25 -4.35 6.30
N CYS A 58 7.43 -4.15 5.72
CA CYS A 58 7.86 -4.81 4.48
C CYS A 58 9.16 -5.63 4.68
N ARG A 59 9.52 -6.41 3.66
CA ARG A 59 10.74 -7.21 3.60
C ARG A 59 11.45 -7.07 2.24
N ASP A 60 12.58 -7.75 2.09
CA ASP A 60 13.34 -7.83 0.82
C ASP A 60 13.81 -6.46 0.29
N ILE A 61 14.25 -5.58 1.20
CA ILE A 61 14.57 -4.16 0.92
C ILE A 61 15.58 -3.98 -0.22
N LYS A 62 16.57 -4.86 -0.34
CA LYS A 62 17.54 -4.81 -1.44
C LYS A 62 16.84 -5.01 -2.79
N GLY A 63 15.95 -5.99 -2.87
CA GLY A 63 15.16 -6.27 -4.07
C GLY A 63 14.22 -5.12 -4.41
N ILE A 64 13.46 -4.63 -3.42
CA ILE A 64 12.55 -3.48 -3.60
C ILE A 64 13.31 -2.25 -4.13
N ARG A 65 14.47 -1.92 -3.55
CA ARG A 65 15.29 -0.78 -4.02
C ARG A 65 15.80 -0.96 -5.44
N ASN A 66 16.16 -2.17 -5.84
CA ASN A 66 16.64 -2.45 -7.19
C ASN A 66 15.54 -2.34 -8.26
N ILE A 67 14.29 -2.63 -7.89
CA ILE A 67 13.13 -2.50 -8.78
C ILE A 67 12.87 -1.03 -9.13
N ASN A 68 13.30 -0.08 -8.29
CA ASN A 68 13.02 1.35 -8.43
C ASN A 68 11.52 1.65 -8.50
N PHE A 69 10.77 1.06 -7.57
CA PHE A 69 9.33 1.24 -7.40
C PHE A 69 9.01 1.72 -5.97
N PRO A 70 8.13 2.72 -5.79
CA PRO A 70 7.87 3.31 -4.48
C PRO A 70 7.07 2.35 -3.58
N VAL A 71 7.69 2.00 -2.44
CA VAL A 71 7.06 1.23 -1.37
C VAL A 71 7.31 1.93 -0.04
N TYR A 72 6.23 2.33 0.62
CA TYR A 72 6.27 2.96 1.94
C TYR A 72 5.85 1.96 3.00
N SER A 73 6.58 1.90 4.12
CA SER A 73 6.24 1.06 5.26
C SER A 73 6.72 1.70 6.57
N ARG A 74 6.13 1.29 7.70
CA ARG A 74 6.59 1.73 9.02
C ARG A 74 7.83 1.00 9.52
N TYR A 75 7.93 -0.28 9.15
CA TYR A 75 8.96 -1.17 9.67
C TYR A 75 9.56 -2.05 8.58
N ILE A 76 10.74 -2.58 8.88
CA ILE A 76 11.44 -3.55 8.06
C ILE A 76 11.64 -4.81 8.90
N THR A 77 11.23 -5.96 8.39
CA THR A 77 11.33 -7.23 9.11
C THR A 77 11.36 -8.40 8.13
N PRO A 78 12.16 -9.46 8.38
CA PRO A 78 12.13 -10.65 7.51
C PRO A 78 10.91 -11.56 7.79
N ARG A 79 10.23 -11.37 8.93
CA ARG A 79 9.12 -12.24 9.35
C ARG A 79 7.85 -11.91 8.56
N ALA A 80 7.40 -12.83 7.72
CA ALA A 80 6.13 -12.70 7.00
C ALA A 80 4.93 -13.29 7.75
N GLY A 81 3.74 -12.85 7.34
CA GLY A 81 2.46 -13.37 7.81
C GLY A 81 2.10 -14.71 7.20
N THR A 82 0.88 -15.16 7.46
CA THR A 82 0.27 -16.30 6.77
C THR A 82 -0.33 -15.88 5.44
N SER A 83 -0.90 -16.84 4.71
CA SER A 83 -1.62 -16.62 3.45
C SER A 83 -2.88 -17.48 3.40
N SER A 84 -3.68 -17.40 4.45
CA SER A 84 -4.77 -18.34 4.76
C SER A 84 -6.12 -17.66 4.96
N ASN A 85 -6.15 -16.34 5.19
CA ASN A 85 -7.36 -15.60 5.52
C ASN A 85 -7.62 -14.47 4.52
N ILE A 86 -8.88 -14.30 4.15
CA ILE A 86 -9.35 -13.16 3.35
C ILE A 86 -10.02 -12.14 4.27
N PHE A 87 -9.49 -10.92 4.21
CA PHE A 87 -10.00 -9.71 4.81
C PHE A 87 -10.59 -8.76 3.75
N PRO A 88 -11.46 -7.81 4.16
CA PRO A 88 -12.09 -6.86 3.23
C PRO A 88 -11.11 -5.98 2.45
N ALA A 89 -11.34 -5.88 1.15
CA ALA A 89 -10.68 -4.94 0.24
C ALA A 89 -11.68 -3.91 -0.29
N GLN A 90 -11.18 -2.80 -0.85
CA GLN A 90 -12.00 -1.71 -1.41
C GLN A 90 -13.04 -1.17 -0.41
N LYS A 91 -12.66 -1.15 0.87
CA LYS A 91 -13.38 -0.47 1.96
C LYS A 91 -12.53 0.68 2.47
N LYS A 92 -13.19 1.58 3.21
CA LYS A 92 -12.49 2.60 3.98
C LYS A 92 -11.56 1.93 4.99
N VAL A 93 -10.30 2.36 5.03
CA VAL A 93 -9.27 1.85 5.93
C VAL A 93 -8.66 2.98 6.76
N ASN A 94 -7.94 2.64 7.82
CA ASN A 94 -7.14 3.59 8.58
C ASN A 94 -5.65 3.28 8.35
N CYS A 95 -4.93 4.18 7.68
CA CYS A 95 -3.52 4.01 7.35
C CYS A 95 -2.77 5.27 7.77
N GLY A 96 -1.76 5.15 8.62
CA GLY A 96 -1.06 6.31 9.15
C GLY A 96 -1.82 7.05 10.25
N GLY A 97 -2.99 6.55 10.69
CA GLY A 97 -3.96 7.35 11.44
C GLY A 97 -4.85 8.24 10.53
N VAL A 98 -4.73 8.08 9.21
CA VAL A 98 -5.51 8.79 8.20
C VAL A 98 -6.53 7.84 7.59
N SER A 99 -7.76 8.33 7.43
CA SER A 99 -8.83 7.62 6.76
C SER A 99 -8.58 7.62 5.24
N VAL A 100 -8.54 6.44 4.62
CA VAL A 100 -8.36 6.30 3.17
C VAL A 100 -9.49 5.48 2.58
N SER A 101 -10.11 5.98 1.52
CA SER A 101 -11.19 5.36 0.77
C SER A 101 -10.75 5.02 -0.64
N GLN A 102 -11.53 4.18 -1.33
CA GLN A 102 -11.34 3.97 -2.76
C GLN A 102 -11.67 5.27 -3.51
N GLY A 103 -10.83 5.64 -4.47
CA GLY A 103 -10.97 6.87 -5.25
C GLY A 103 -10.22 8.08 -4.68
N ASP A 104 -9.69 7.98 -3.45
CA ASP A 104 -8.81 9.02 -2.90
C ASP A 104 -7.49 9.05 -3.69
N ILE A 105 -6.99 10.27 -3.91
CA ILE A 105 -5.70 10.54 -4.53
C ILE A 105 -4.62 10.42 -3.44
N ILE A 106 -3.60 9.64 -3.75
CA ILE A 106 -2.44 9.42 -2.88
C ILE A 106 -1.23 10.06 -3.54
N VAL A 107 -0.59 11.00 -2.83
CA VAL A 107 0.66 11.63 -3.24
C VAL A 107 1.71 11.30 -2.20
N GLY A 108 2.90 10.88 -2.63
CA GLY A 108 3.98 10.59 -1.70
C GLY A 108 5.34 10.93 -2.27
N ASP A 109 6.22 11.38 -1.38
CA ASP A 109 7.61 11.73 -1.62
C ASP A 109 8.49 11.27 -0.44
N ASP A 110 9.73 11.78 -0.36
CA ASP A 110 10.67 11.43 0.69
C ASP A 110 10.24 11.92 2.09
N ASP A 111 9.37 12.92 2.19
CA ASP A 111 8.91 13.51 3.45
C ASP A 111 7.67 12.78 3.99
N GLY A 112 6.82 12.25 3.11
CA GLY A 112 5.70 11.43 3.54
C GLY A 112 4.64 11.19 2.49
N ILE A 113 3.41 10.99 2.97
CA ILE A 113 2.25 10.65 2.14
C ILE A 113 1.09 11.55 2.54
N ILE A 114 0.43 12.11 1.52
CA ILE A 114 -0.80 12.89 1.64
C ILE A 114 -1.93 12.11 0.97
N VAL A 115 -3.12 12.23 1.56
CA VAL A 115 -4.37 11.66 1.05
C VAL A 115 -5.35 12.80 0.85
N MET A 116 -5.97 12.87 -0.32
CA MET A 116 -6.97 13.88 -0.64
C MET A 116 -8.06 13.28 -1.52
N SER A 117 -9.27 13.78 -1.39
CA SER A 117 -10.34 13.52 -2.35
C SER A 117 -10.07 14.25 -3.67
N GLU A 118 -10.72 13.79 -4.74
CA GLU A 118 -10.67 14.48 -6.05
C GLU A 118 -11.09 15.95 -5.94
N LYS A 119 -12.07 16.25 -5.08
CA LYS A 119 -12.53 17.61 -4.85
C LYS A 119 -11.44 18.48 -4.21
N GLU A 120 -10.79 17.99 -3.15
CA GLU A 120 -9.71 18.72 -2.48
C GLU A 120 -8.52 18.93 -3.43
N ALA A 121 -8.21 17.94 -4.27
CA ALA A 121 -7.16 18.06 -5.28
C ALA A 121 -7.47 19.15 -6.32
N ALA A 122 -8.72 19.23 -6.80
CA ALA A 122 -9.14 20.27 -7.74
C ALA A 122 -9.03 21.67 -7.12
N GLU A 123 -9.47 21.84 -5.86
CA GLU A 123 -9.36 23.13 -5.15
C GLU A 123 -7.91 23.60 -4.99
N ILE A 124 -6.96 22.67 -4.77
CA ILE A 124 -5.52 22.99 -4.66
C ILE A 124 -4.93 23.40 -6.02
N LEU A 125 -5.32 22.73 -7.10
CA LEU A 125 -4.78 23.00 -8.45
C LEU A 125 -5.25 24.34 -9.03
N ASP A 126 -6.41 24.84 -8.59
CA ASP A 126 -6.97 26.12 -9.02
C ASP A 126 -6.43 27.33 -8.23
N THR A 127 -5.48 27.12 -7.31
CA THR A 127 -4.82 28.17 -6.50
C THR A 127 -3.49 28.59 -7.10
#